data_AF-A0A511T1N3-F1
#
_entry.id   AF-A0A511T1N3-F1
#
_cell.length_a   1.000
_cell.length_b   1.000
_cell.length_c   1.000
_cell.angle_alpha   90.00
_cell.angle_beta   90.00
_cell.angle_gamma   90.00
#
_symmetry.space_group_name_H-M   'P 1'
#
loop_
_entity.id
_entity.type
_entity.pdbx_description
1 polymer ?
#
loop_
_entity_poly.entity_id
_entity_poly.type
_entity_poly.pdbx_seq_one_letter_code
_entity_poly.pdbx_strand_id
1 'polypeptide(L)'
;MSLRLQNVLPLAALLLACGDAPSSHAGRFPLDVTLSRAVANEVHALQVSVLKNGSGRSCTELQRTCLNTQVKREDLVMLEDSRGNEGRALRFTVDMAALENGGSQALEVDVPVGRDYALVIEAIAVGSPSRFLGSSCNYLQVVNSGNNAPVLAAPLVLTEQSCDPSIAP
;
A
#
# COMPACT_ATOMS: atom_id res chain seq x y z
N MET A 1 -63.10 -15.48 29.69
CA MET A 1 -62.25 -14.86 28.64
C MET A 1 -62.19 -13.37 28.88
N SER A 2 -61.05 -12.84 29.29
CA SER A 2 -60.68 -11.42 29.14
C SER A 2 -59.17 -11.29 29.32
N LEU A 3 -58.56 -10.61 28.35
CA LEU A 3 -57.13 -10.58 28.07
C LEU A 3 -56.39 -9.47 28.85
N ARG A 4 -55.17 -9.83 29.28
CA ARG A 4 -53.90 -9.08 29.29
C ARG A 4 -53.91 -7.53 29.34
N LEU A 5 -53.16 -6.99 30.29
CA LEU A 5 -52.30 -5.80 30.12
C LEU A 5 -51.08 -5.97 31.06
N GLN A 6 -49.89 -6.23 30.52
CA GLN A 6 -48.83 -5.24 30.24
C GLN A 6 -48.22 -4.63 31.51
N ASN A 7 -47.05 -5.13 31.90
CA ASN A 7 -46.09 -4.36 32.70
C ASN A 7 -44.72 -4.46 32.03
N VAL A 8 -44.35 -3.38 31.34
CA VAL A 8 -43.11 -3.19 30.61
C VAL A 8 -42.12 -2.55 31.59
N LEU A 9 -41.02 -3.23 31.89
CA LEU A 9 -39.88 -2.66 32.61
C LEU A 9 -38.72 -2.53 31.63
N PRO A 10 -38.24 -1.30 31.35
CA PRO A 10 -37.08 -1.06 30.51
C PRO A 10 -35.82 -1.11 31.38
N LEU A 11 -34.85 -1.97 31.05
CA LEU A 11 -33.51 -1.84 31.61
C LEU A 11 -32.50 -1.76 30.47
N ALA A 12 -32.10 -0.52 30.23
CA ALA A 12 -30.94 -0.16 29.44
C ALA A 12 -29.68 -0.72 30.10
N ALA A 13 -28.91 -1.48 29.34
CA ALA A 13 -27.48 -1.66 29.57
C ALA A 13 -26.77 -1.30 28.26
N LEU A 14 -26.35 -0.04 28.21
CA LEU A 14 -25.37 0.48 27.26
C LEU A 14 -24.08 -0.32 27.38
N LEU A 15 -23.85 -1.25 26.45
CA LEU A 15 -22.49 -1.67 26.13
C LEU A 15 -21.98 -0.76 25.01
N LEU A 16 -21.31 0.30 25.45
CA LEU A 16 -20.28 1.00 24.69
C LEU A 16 -19.23 -0.03 24.25
N ALA A 17 -19.29 -0.44 23.00
CA ALA A 17 -18.15 -0.97 22.27
C ALA A 17 -18.15 -0.31 20.88
N CYS A 18 -17.74 0.96 20.86
CA CYS A 18 -17.15 1.56 19.67
C CYS A 18 -15.85 0.79 19.40
N GLY A 19 -15.86 -0.08 18.40
CA GLY A 19 -14.67 -0.74 17.87
C GLY A 19 -14.56 -0.38 16.40
N ASP A 20 -13.59 0.48 16.11
CA ASP A 20 -13.14 0.97 14.81
C ASP A 20 -14.20 1.54 13.87
N ALA A 21 -14.34 2.87 13.93
CA ALA A 21 -14.81 3.60 12.76
C ALA A 21 -13.78 3.37 11.64
N PRO A 22 -14.21 2.86 10.47
CA PRO A 22 -13.31 2.66 9.34
C PRO A 22 -12.66 4.00 8.97
N SER A 23 -11.35 3.93 8.72
CA SER A 23 -10.47 4.81 7.91
C SER A 23 -11.09 6.07 7.27
N SER A 24 -11.78 6.93 8.04
CA SER A 24 -12.46 8.13 7.49
C SER A 24 -11.52 9.29 7.15
N HIS A 25 -10.22 9.10 7.37
CA HIS A 25 -9.18 10.07 7.07
C HIS A 25 -8.02 9.38 6.34
N ALA A 26 -8.32 8.64 5.27
CA ALA A 26 -7.32 8.19 4.32
C ALA A 26 -7.32 9.09 3.08
N GLY A 27 -6.13 9.28 2.52
CA GLY A 27 -5.91 9.92 1.23
C GLY A 27 -5.65 8.86 0.16
N ARG A 28 -6.43 8.90 -0.91
CA ARG A 28 -6.27 7.99 -2.05
C ARG A 28 -5.14 8.47 -2.95
N PHE A 29 -4.21 7.57 -3.28
CA PHE A 29 -3.16 7.82 -4.27
C PHE A 29 -3.34 6.90 -5.48
N PRO A 30 -3.71 7.47 -6.64
CA PRO A 30 -3.47 6.79 -7.90
C PRO A 30 -1.97 6.81 -8.18
N LEU A 31 -1.36 5.62 -8.32
CA LEU A 31 0.04 5.47 -8.69
C LEU A 31 0.11 5.08 -10.16
N ASP A 32 0.82 5.87 -10.97
CA ASP A 32 1.15 5.49 -12.35
C ASP A 32 2.58 4.95 -12.38
N VAL A 33 2.70 3.66 -12.66
CA VAL A 33 4.01 3.00 -12.80
C VAL A 33 4.31 2.80 -14.27
N THR A 34 5.45 3.33 -14.73
CA THR A 34 5.99 3.09 -16.08
C THR A 34 7.15 2.11 -15.98
N LEU A 35 7.06 1.01 -16.73
CA LEU A 35 8.10 -0.02 -16.82
C LEU A 35 8.75 0.01 -18.20
N SER A 36 10.07 -0.24 -18.28
CA SER A 36 10.70 -0.44 -19.59
C SER A 36 10.30 -1.81 -20.16
N ARG A 37 10.10 -1.90 -21.48
CA ARG A 37 9.53 -3.09 -22.15
C ARG A 37 10.33 -4.38 -21.93
N ALA A 38 11.65 -4.29 -21.78
CA ALA A 38 12.51 -5.46 -21.51
C ALA A 38 12.24 -6.09 -20.13
N VAL A 39 11.71 -5.29 -19.21
CA VAL A 39 11.54 -5.62 -17.79
C VAL A 39 10.12 -6.06 -17.48
N ALA A 40 9.13 -5.50 -18.18
CA ALA A 40 7.73 -5.84 -17.99
C ALA A 40 7.54 -7.37 -17.98
N ASN A 41 8.13 -8.10 -18.94
CA ASN A 41 7.99 -9.55 -19.08
C ASN A 41 8.48 -10.36 -17.87
N GLU A 42 9.29 -9.77 -16.99
CA GLU A 42 9.80 -10.43 -15.78
C GLU A 42 9.01 -10.02 -14.53
N VAL A 43 8.38 -8.83 -14.53
CA VAL A 43 7.62 -8.34 -13.38
C VAL A 43 6.26 -9.02 -13.31
N HIS A 44 6.04 -9.77 -12.24
CA HIS A 44 4.78 -10.43 -11.95
C HIS A 44 3.87 -9.61 -11.03
N ALA A 45 4.47 -8.92 -10.07
CA ALA A 45 3.75 -8.16 -9.07
C ALA A 45 4.52 -6.91 -8.66
N LEU A 46 3.79 -5.92 -8.18
CA LEU A 46 4.30 -4.73 -7.51
C LEU A 46 3.89 -4.80 -6.04
N GLN A 47 4.84 -4.58 -5.14
CA GLN A 47 4.57 -4.41 -3.72
C GLN A 47 4.68 -2.94 -3.35
N VAL A 48 3.60 -2.37 -2.83
CA VAL A 48 3.52 -0.99 -2.38
C VAL A 48 3.66 -0.95 -0.87
N SER A 49 4.51 -0.06 -0.36
CA SER A 49 4.75 0.15 1.06
C SER A 49 4.96 1.62 1.34
N VAL A 50 4.50 2.10 2.50
CA VAL A 50 4.66 3.50 2.92
C VAL A 50 5.34 3.53 4.28
N LEU A 51 6.42 4.30 4.39
CA LEU A 51 7.20 4.50 5.60
C LEU A 51 6.87 5.84 6.24
N LYS A 52 6.80 5.86 7.57
CA LYS A 52 6.81 7.09 8.38
C LYS A 52 8.18 7.77 8.34
N ASN A 53 8.21 9.07 8.60
CA ASN A 53 9.43 9.89 8.69
C ASN A 53 10.23 9.84 7.37
N GLY A 54 9.57 10.13 6.26
CA GLY A 54 10.15 10.06 4.92
C GLY A 54 11.40 10.92 4.76
N SER A 55 11.39 12.14 5.30
CA SER A 55 12.51 13.10 5.27
C SER A 55 13.76 12.58 5.98
N GLY A 56 13.60 11.70 6.96
CA GLY A 56 14.70 11.00 7.63
C GLY A 56 15.26 9.79 6.87
N ARG A 57 14.69 9.46 5.71
CA ARG A 57 15.07 8.29 4.88
C ARG A 57 15.73 8.76 3.59
N SER A 58 16.75 8.05 3.14
CA SER A 58 17.32 8.24 1.81
C SER A 58 16.61 7.33 0.80
N CYS A 59 15.85 7.90 -0.14
CA CYS A 59 15.23 7.11 -1.21
C CYS A 59 16.28 6.33 -2.02
N THR A 60 17.46 6.93 -2.24
CA THR A 60 18.57 6.25 -2.91
C THR A 60 19.03 5.01 -2.14
N GLU A 61 19.05 5.04 -0.81
CA GLU A 61 19.40 3.86 -0.01
C GLU A 61 18.28 2.82 -0.04
N LEU A 62 17.03 3.26 0.16
CA LEU A 62 15.85 2.38 0.10
C LEU A 62 15.73 1.64 -1.23
N GLN A 63 16.26 2.21 -2.32
CA GLN A 63 16.27 1.61 -3.65
C GLN A 63 17.38 0.59 -3.91
N ARG A 64 18.40 0.49 -3.05
CA ARG A 64 19.56 -0.39 -3.28
C ARG A 64 19.28 -1.87 -3.09
N THR A 65 18.31 -2.23 -2.25
CA THR A 65 17.99 -3.63 -1.91
C THR A 65 16.53 -3.75 -1.47
N CYS A 66 16.08 -4.96 -1.13
CA CYS A 66 14.72 -5.20 -0.66
C CYS A 66 14.41 -4.40 0.61
N LEU A 67 13.24 -3.79 0.64
CA LEU A 67 12.76 -2.96 1.72
C LEU A 67 12.73 -3.74 3.05
N ASN A 68 12.32 -5.00 3.02
CA ASN A 68 12.21 -5.85 4.21
C ASN A 68 13.55 -6.10 4.95
N THR A 69 14.69 -5.86 4.29
CA THR A 69 16.01 -6.00 4.90
C THR A 69 16.50 -4.70 5.56
N GLN A 70 15.84 -3.58 5.26
CA GLN A 70 16.31 -2.24 5.62
C GLN A 70 15.44 -1.55 6.66
N VAL A 71 14.19 -1.97 6.81
CA VAL A 71 13.20 -1.28 7.64
C VAL A 71 12.52 -2.23 8.60
N LYS A 72 12.07 -1.69 9.74
CA LYS A 72 11.28 -2.44 10.69
C LYS A 72 9.80 -2.34 10.35
N ARG A 73 9.02 -3.35 10.74
CA ARG A 73 7.58 -3.43 10.40
C ARG A 73 6.78 -2.29 11.02
N GLU A 74 7.18 -1.79 12.18
CA GLU A 74 6.53 -0.66 12.88
C GLU A 74 6.68 0.69 12.17
N ASP A 75 7.70 0.82 11.32
CA ASP A 75 7.94 2.01 10.51
C ASP A 75 6.99 2.11 9.31
N LEU A 76 6.43 0.97 8.91
CA LEU A 76 5.43 0.89 7.85
C LEU A 76 4.08 1.41 8.34
N VAL A 77 3.34 2.00 7.41
CA VAL A 77 1.99 2.49 7.63
C VAL A 77 1.00 1.39 7.21
N MET A 78 -0.14 1.29 7.91
CA MET A 78 -1.22 0.41 7.45
C MET A 78 -1.89 1.05 6.24
N LEU A 79 -2.02 0.29 5.16
CA LEU A 79 -2.62 0.70 3.91
C LEU A 79 -3.91 -0.10 3.68
N GLU A 80 -4.80 0.45 2.87
CA GLU A 80 -6.00 -0.23 2.36
C GLU A 80 -6.02 -0.07 0.83
N ASP A 81 -6.39 -1.11 0.07
CA ASP A 81 -6.64 -0.99 -1.37
C ASP A 81 -8.13 -0.79 -1.69
N SER A 82 -8.46 -0.47 -2.95
CA SER A 82 -9.85 -0.27 -3.36
C SER A 82 -10.72 -1.53 -3.34
N ARG A 83 -10.15 -2.70 -3.03
CA ARG A 83 -10.85 -3.97 -2.82
C ARG A 83 -11.08 -4.25 -1.31
N GLY A 84 -10.63 -3.36 -0.43
CA GLY A 84 -10.72 -3.49 1.02
C GLY A 84 -9.65 -4.43 1.62
N ASN A 85 -8.57 -4.72 0.90
CA ASN A 85 -7.44 -5.45 1.48
C ASN A 85 -6.60 -4.49 2.31
N GLU A 86 -6.34 -4.87 3.56
CA GLU A 86 -5.48 -4.10 4.47
C GLU A 86 -4.12 -4.78 4.66
N GLY A 87 -3.07 -3.97 4.79
CA GLY A 87 -1.75 -4.47 5.12
C GLY A 87 -0.68 -3.40 5.18
N ARG A 88 0.47 -3.74 5.76
CA ARG A 88 1.65 -2.86 5.79
C ARG A 88 2.43 -2.85 4.48
N ALA A 89 2.15 -3.83 3.64
CA ALA A 89 2.59 -3.91 2.27
C ALA A 89 1.47 -4.54 1.43
N LEU A 90 1.04 -3.85 0.37
CA LEU A 90 -0.02 -4.32 -0.52
C LEU A 90 0.58 -4.81 -1.83
N ARG A 91 0.13 -5.97 -2.31
CA ARG A 91 0.67 -6.60 -3.51
C ARG A 91 -0.35 -6.56 -4.65
N PHE A 92 0.08 -6.02 -5.78
CA PHE A 92 -0.72 -5.86 -6.98
C PHE A 92 -0.13 -6.71 -8.09
N THR A 93 -0.93 -7.60 -8.67
CA THR A 93 -0.53 -8.35 -9.86
C THR A 93 -0.37 -7.39 -11.03
N VAL A 94 0.69 -7.58 -11.80
CA VAL A 94 0.95 -6.77 -12.96
C VAL A 94 0.10 -7.23 -14.15
N ASP A 95 -0.64 -6.30 -14.75
CA ASP A 95 -1.32 -6.56 -16.03
C ASP A 95 -0.37 -6.21 -17.18
N MET A 96 0.29 -7.25 -17.70
CA MET A 96 1.21 -7.15 -18.81
C MET A 96 0.58 -6.53 -20.07
N ALA A 97 -0.69 -6.82 -20.33
CA ALA A 97 -1.38 -6.26 -21.50
C ALA A 97 -1.53 -4.73 -21.41
N ALA A 98 -1.69 -4.20 -20.20
CA ALA A 98 -1.75 -2.76 -19.95
C ALA A 98 -0.37 -2.09 -20.14
N LEU A 99 0.73 -2.80 -19.88
CA LEU A 99 2.10 -2.24 -19.89
C LEU A 99 2.85 -2.43 -21.22
N GLU A 100 2.52 -3.44 -22.03
CA GLU A 100 3.25 -3.79 -23.26
C GLU A 100 3.31 -2.66 -24.32
N ASN A 101 2.42 -1.67 -24.21
CA ASN A 101 2.35 -0.48 -25.08
C ASN A 101 2.85 0.83 -24.43
N GLY A 102 3.63 0.73 -23.34
CA GLY A 102 4.05 1.91 -22.58
C GLY A 102 2.89 2.55 -21.80
N GLY A 103 1.84 1.78 -21.53
CA GLY A 103 0.75 2.20 -20.65
C GLY A 103 1.22 2.22 -19.19
N SER A 104 0.40 2.82 -18.34
CA SER A 104 0.58 2.80 -16.89
C SER A 104 -0.36 1.79 -16.26
N GLN A 105 0.08 1.18 -15.16
CA GLN A 105 -0.83 0.46 -14.28
C GLN A 105 -1.22 1.38 -13.14
N ALA A 106 -2.52 1.65 -13.02
CA ALA A 106 -3.07 2.35 -11.87
C ALA A 106 -3.05 1.43 -10.64
N LEU A 107 -2.37 1.87 -9.59
CA LEU A 107 -2.50 1.27 -8.26
C LEU A 107 -3.27 2.25 -7.38
N GLU A 108 -4.26 1.76 -6.65
CA GLU A 108 -5.03 2.56 -5.70
C GLU A 108 -4.72 2.09 -4.29
N VAL A 109 -4.06 2.96 -3.52
CA VAL A 109 -3.80 2.75 -2.10
C VAL A 109 -4.32 3.94 -1.31
N ASP A 110 -5.08 3.63 -0.27
CA ASP A 110 -5.55 4.57 0.72
C ASP A 110 -4.50 4.62 1.84
N VAL A 111 -3.85 5.79 1.97
CA VAL A 111 -2.79 6.07 2.93
C VAL A 111 -3.36 6.96 4.04
N PRO A 112 -3.11 6.68 5.33
CA PRO A 112 -3.53 7.56 6.41
C PRO A 112 -3.12 9.02 6.20
N VAL A 113 -4.06 9.94 6.48
CA VAL A 113 -3.80 11.38 6.46
C VAL A 113 -2.65 11.72 7.39
N GLY A 114 -1.74 12.53 6.88
CA GLY A 114 -0.51 12.82 7.57
C GLY A 114 0.47 13.56 6.70
N ARG A 115 1.72 13.56 7.15
CA ARG A 115 2.82 14.26 6.49
C ARG A 115 4.06 13.41 6.60
N ASP A 116 5.01 13.72 5.74
CA ASP A 116 6.36 13.18 5.81
C ASP A 116 6.41 11.65 5.73
N TYR A 117 5.93 11.11 4.60
CA TYR A 117 6.05 9.70 4.26
C TYR A 117 7.04 9.46 3.12
N ALA A 118 7.55 8.24 3.03
CA ALA A 118 8.22 7.73 1.84
C ALA A 118 7.42 6.55 1.29
N LEU A 119 6.96 6.67 0.05
CA LEU A 119 6.33 5.61 -0.73
C LEU A 119 7.40 4.80 -1.43
N VAL A 120 7.40 3.49 -1.24
CA VAL A 120 8.30 2.55 -1.90
C VAL A 120 7.46 1.55 -2.69
N ILE A 121 7.85 1.33 -3.95
CA ILE A 121 7.23 0.36 -4.84
C ILE A 121 8.32 -0.62 -5.28
N GLU A 122 8.19 -1.90 -4.95
CA GLU A 122 9.14 -2.94 -5.32
C GLU A 122 8.57 -3.81 -6.44
N ALA A 123 9.34 -4.02 -7.50
CA ALA A 123 9.01 -4.95 -8.58
C ALA A 123 9.46 -6.36 -8.22
N ILE A 124 8.55 -7.32 -8.40
CA ILE A 124 8.71 -8.70 -7.97
C ILE A 124 8.58 -9.64 -9.18
N ALA A 125 9.56 -10.51 -9.36
CA ALA A 125 9.52 -11.56 -10.39
C ALA A 125 8.71 -12.78 -9.94
N VAL A 126 8.25 -13.56 -10.91
CA VAL A 126 7.75 -14.93 -10.66
C VAL A 126 8.88 -15.78 -10.04
N GLY A 127 8.57 -16.53 -8.98
CA GLY A 127 9.50 -17.47 -8.35
C GLY A 127 9.10 -17.87 -6.94
N SER A 128 9.70 -18.95 -6.43
CA SER A 128 9.65 -19.35 -5.02
C SER A 128 11.08 -19.66 -4.51
N PRO A 129 11.68 -18.79 -3.67
CA PRO A 129 11.11 -17.54 -3.16
C PRO A 129 10.94 -16.47 -4.26
N SER A 130 10.06 -15.50 -3.99
CA SER A 130 9.91 -14.33 -4.85
C SER A 130 11.24 -13.58 -4.97
N ARG A 131 11.53 -13.04 -6.16
CA ARG A 131 12.80 -12.31 -6.42
C ARG A 131 12.56 -10.83 -6.61
N PHE A 132 13.45 -10.03 -6.04
CA PHE A 132 13.48 -8.58 -6.22
C PHE A 132 14.09 -8.20 -7.57
N LEU A 133 13.36 -7.35 -8.31
CA LEU A 133 13.81 -6.84 -9.60
C LEU A 133 14.33 -5.40 -9.47
N GLY A 134 13.69 -4.58 -8.64
CA GLY A 134 14.09 -3.19 -8.42
C GLY A 134 13.07 -2.46 -7.57
N SER A 135 13.36 -1.21 -7.21
CA SER A 135 12.39 -0.38 -6.50
C SER A 135 12.36 1.09 -6.95
N SER A 136 11.20 1.71 -6.77
CA SER A 136 10.95 3.13 -6.92
C SER A 136 10.66 3.72 -5.55
N CYS A 137 11.18 4.91 -5.26
CA CYS A 137 10.92 5.62 -4.01
C CYS A 137 10.51 7.07 -4.28
N ASN A 138 9.43 7.51 -3.64
CA ASN A 138 8.88 8.86 -3.76
C ASN A 138 8.57 9.43 -2.37
N TYR A 139 8.96 10.68 -2.13
CA TYR A 139 8.60 11.36 -0.89
C TYR A 139 7.19 11.93 -0.99
N LEU A 140 6.33 11.58 -0.03
CA LEU A 140 5.01 12.16 0.11
C LEU A 140 5.05 13.19 1.25
N GLN A 141 5.17 14.47 0.88
CA GLN A 141 5.27 15.54 1.88
C GLN A 141 3.97 15.70 2.68
N VAL A 142 2.82 15.54 2.03
CA VAL A 142 1.49 15.72 2.63
C VAL A 142 0.52 14.71 2.02
N VAL A 143 -0.28 14.08 2.88
CA VAL A 143 -1.43 13.24 2.52
C VAL A 143 -2.67 13.92 3.08
N ASN A 144 -3.53 14.43 2.19
CA ASN A 144 -4.80 15.05 2.56
C ASN A 144 -5.93 14.01 2.54
N SER A 145 -7.04 14.31 3.22
CA SER A 145 -8.23 13.47 3.12
C SER A 145 -8.81 13.54 1.71
N GLY A 146 -9.33 12.42 1.21
CA GLY A 146 -9.90 12.32 -0.13
C GLY A 146 -8.85 12.05 -1.21
N ASN A 147 -9.06 12.59 -2.43
CA ASN A 147 -8.20 12.28 -3.57
C ASN A 147 -6.95 13.16 -3.57
N ASN A 148 -5.78 12.54 -3.48
CA ASN A 148 -4.50 13.23 -3.64
C ASN A 148 -4.07 13.20 -5.11
N ALA A 149 -3.13 14.08 -5.48
CA ALA A 149 -2.56 14.07 -6.82
C ALA A 149 -1.90 12.70 -7.11
N PRO A 150 -1.98 12.20 -8.35
CA PRO A 150 -1.31 10.97 -8.73
C PRO A 150 0.19 11.06 -8.45
N VAL A 151 0.76 9.99 -7.87
CA VAL A 151 2.21 9.87 -7.74
C VAL A 151 2.70 9.14 -8.96
N LEU A 152 3.43 9.85 -9.81
CA LEU A 152 4.19 9.25 -10.88
C LEU A 152 5.38 8.53 -10.25
N ALA A 153 5.38 7.20 -10.27
CA ALA A 153 6.50 6.45 -9.74
C ALA A 153 7.75 6.77 -10.57
N ALA A 154 8.85 7.14 -9.91
CA ALA A 154 10.15 7.20 -10.57
C ALA A 154 10.41 5.88 -11.32
N PRO A 155 11.04 5.91 -12.51
CA PRO A 155 11.30 4.71 -13.29
C PRO A 155 11.96 3.62 -12.42
N LEU A 156 11.41 2.41 -12.49
CA LEU A 156 12.00 1.25 -11.81
C LEU A 156 13.33 0.93 -12.47
N VAL A 157 14.41 1.25 -11.78
CA VAL A 157 15.76 0.84 -12.19
C VAL A 157 15.95 -0.58 -11.71
N LEU A 158 16.18 -1.50 -12.65
CA LEU A 158 16.46 -2.88 -12.29
C LEU A 158 17.88 -3.01 -11.76
N THR A 159 17.97 -3.45 -10.52
CA THR A 159 19.21 -3.90 -9.90
C THR A 159 18.86 -5.19 -9.19
N GLU A 160 18.85 -6.30 -9.92
CA GLU A 160 18.56 -7.61 -9.33
C GLU A 160 19.51 -7.83 -8.15
N GLN A 161 18.92 -8.05 -6.98
CA GLN A 161 19.64 -8.36 -5.74
C GLN A 161 19.12 -9.69 -5.21
N SER A 162 19.99 -10.44 -4.55
CA SER A 162 19.61 -11.68 -3.88
C SER A 162 18.88 -11.38 -2.56
N CYS A 163 17.61 -11.02 -2.65
CA CYS A 163 16.71 -10.86 -1.51
C CYS A 163 15.26 -11.19 -1.89
N ASP A 164 14.48 -11.67 -0.91
CA ASP A 164 13.03 -11.84 -1.06
C ASP A 164 12.38 -10.49 -0.72
N PRO A 165 11.68 -9.83 -1.65
CA PRO A 165 11.03 -8.55 -1.38
C PRO A 165 9.78 -8.69 -0.51
N SER A 166 9.33 -9.90 -0.21
CA SER A 166 8.04 -10.12 0.44
C SER A 166 7.99 -9.57 1.85
N ILE A 167 7.03 -8.68 2.07
CA ILE A 167 6.56 -8.25 3.39
C ILE A 167 5.17 -8.85 3.56
N ALA A 168 4.96 -9.65 4.61
CA ALA A 168 3.63 -10.19 4.90
C ALA A 168 2.61 -9.04 5.07
N PRO A 169 1.37 -9.16 4.56
CA PRO A 169 0.32 -8.17 4.77
C PRO A 169 0.19 -7.75 6.23
#